data_AF-A0A5A7QZX3-F1
#
_entry.id   AF-A0A5A7QZX3-F1
#
_cell.length_a   1.000
_cell.length_b   1.000
_cell.length_c   1.000
_cell.angle_alpha   90.00
_cell.angle_beta   90.00
_cell.angle_gamma   90.00
#
_symmetry.space_group_name_H-M   'P 1'
#
loop_
_entity.id
_entity.type
_entity.pdbx_description
1 polymer ?
#
loop_
_entity_poly.entity_id
_entity_poly.type
_entity_poly.pdbx_seq_one_letter_code
_entity_poly.pdbx_strand_id
1 'polypeptide(L)'
;MEPKTSQFESSETLAAYLASTPLLEESWRRCRHANDAVPRSFAVDKVGTVAYVAFSGVQVVDCSEETCRSSVDLHSDGGKGIFGSFCGGDEEEQVMVHGGLLRLFLFFYHSNNFQQKLT
;
A
#
# COMPACT_ATOMS: atom_id res chain seq x y z
N MET A 1 8.93 16.89 -31.57
CA MET A 1 7.99 16.86 -30.43
C MET A 1 7.01 15.74 -30.73
N GLU A 2 7.21 14.57 -30.12
CA GLU A 2 6.33 13.41 -30.32
C GLU A 2 4.89 13.73 -29.84
N PRO A 3 3.85 13.24 -30.54
CA PRO A 3 2.47 13.59 -30.23
C PRO A 3 2.02 12.89 -28.94
N LYS A 4 1.69 13.70 -27.92
CA LYS A 4 1.15 13.26 -26.62
C LYS A 4 -0.22 12.56 -26.70
N THR A 5 -0.82 12.45 -27.89
CA THR A 5 -2.15 11.86 -28.10
C THR A 5 -2.18 10.36 -27.79
N SER A 6 -1.12 9.61 -28.13
CA SER A 6 -1.06 8.15 -27.93
C SER A 6 -1.05 7.72 -26.45
N GLN A 7 -0.38 8.47 -25.56
CA GLN A 7 -0.37 8.18 -24.12
C GLN A 7 -1.71 8.51 -23.44
N PHE A 8 -2.41 9.54 -23.91
CA PHE A 8 -3.70 9.92 -23.36
C PHE A 8 -4.78 8.89 -23.71
N GLU A 9 -4.87 8.49 -24.99
CA GLU A 9 -5.83 7.49 -25.48
C GLU A 9 -5.64 6.12 -24.80
N SER A 10 -4.39 5.72 -24.54
CA SER A 10 -4.12 4.48 -23.80
C SER A 10 -4.52 4.56 -22.32
N SER A 11 -4.33 5.73 -21.67
CA SER A 11 -4.76 5.94 -20.29
C SER A 11 -6.29 5.96 -20.13
N GLU A 12 -7.00 6.58 -21.08
CA GLU A 12 -8.47 6.61 -21.10
C GLU A 12 -9.04 5.21 -21.30
N THR A 13 -8.49 4.45 -22.25
CA THR A 13 -8.90 3.06 -22.50
C THR A 13 -8.67 2.18 -21.27
N LEU A 14 -7.52 2.31 -20.61
CA LEU A 14 -7.23 1.56 -19.38
C LEU A 14 -8.17 1.97 -18.23
N ALA A 15 -8.41 3.27 -18.05
CA ALA A 15 -9.32 3.76 -17.02
C ALA A 15 -10.76 3.29 -17.26
N ALA A 16 -11.24 3.36 -18.52
CA ALA A 16 -12.55 2.86 -18.91
C ALA A 16 -12.67 1.34 -18.69
N TYR A 17 -11.61 0.59 -19.03
CA TYR A 17 -11.57 -0.85 -18.77
C TYR A 17 -11.65 -1.14 -17.27
N LEU A 18 -10.81 -0.52 -16.44
CA LEU A 18 -10.84 -0.69 -14.98
C LEU A 18 -12.21 -0.34 -14.39
N ALA A 19 -12.82 0.76 -14.82
CA ALA A 19 -14.15 1.19 -14.41
C ALA A 19 -15.27 0.25 -14.88
N SER A 20 -15.06 -0.47 -15.99
CA SER A 20 -16.00 -1.49 -16.47
C SER A 20 -15.96 -2.79 -15.65
N THR A 21 -14.90 -2.99 -14.84
CA THR A 21 -14.77 -4.13 -13.94
C THR A 21 -15.32 -3.83 -12.54
N PRO A 22 -15.76 -4.84 -11.77
CA PRO A 22 -16.18 -4.63 -10.39
C PRO A 22 -15.02 -4.29 -9.44
N LEU A 23 -13.76 -4.28 -9.92
CA LEU A 23 -12.57 -4.17 -9.08
C LEU A 23 -12.61 -2.92 -8.17
N LEU A 24 -12.97 -1.76 -8.72
CA LEU A 24 -12.97 -0.50 -7.97
C LEU A 24 -14.08 -0.46 -6.92
N GLU A 25 -15.31 -0.79 -7.32
CA GLU A 25 -16.47 -0.82 -6.41
C GLU A 25 -16.25 -1.81 -5.27
N GLU A 26 -15.75 -3.00 -5.59
CA GLU A 26 -15.60 -4.11 -4.67
C GLU A 26 -14.39 -3.91 -3.74
N SER A 27 -13.32 -3.27 -4.22
CA SER A 27 -12.21 -2.81 -3.37
C SER A 27 -12.68 -1.71 -2.42
N TRP A 28 -13.41 -0.71 -2.93
CA TRP A 28 -13.90 0.41 -2.11
C TRP A 28 -14.88 -0.04 -1.03
N ARG A 29 -15.79 -0.97 -1.35
CA ARG A 29 -16.72 -1.58 -0.38
C ARG A 29 -15.96 -2.23 0.78
N ARG A 30 -14.86 -2.95 0.50
CA ARG A 30 -14.03 -3.56 1.54
C ARG A 30 -13.24 -2.55 2.35
N CYS A 31 -12.73 -1.49 1.73
CA CYS A 31 -12.10 -0.40 2.46
C CYS A 31 -13.08 0.26 3.44
N ARG A 32 -14.34 0.49 3.03
CA ARG A 32 -15.38 0.99 3.95
C ARG A 32 -15.62 0.02 5.10
N HIS A 33 -15.75 -1.27 4.81
CA HIS A 33 -15.92 -2.28 5.85
C HIS A 33 -14.74 -2.33 6.84
N ALA A 34 -13.50 -2.21 6.35
CA ALA A 34 -12.32 -2.12 7.21
C ALA A 34 -12.30 -0.83 8.05
N ASN A 35 -12.85 0.28 7.55
CA ASN A 35 -12.98 1.53 8.30
C ASN A 35 -14.04 1.47 9.41
N ASP A 36 -15.11 0.69 9.21
CA ASP A 36 -16.15 0.48 10.22
C ASP A 36 -15.65 -0.41 11.38
N ALA A 37 -14.53 -1.11 11.18
CA ALA A 37 -13.88 -1.91 12.21
C ALA A 37 -13.03 -1.05 13.17
N VAL A 38 -12.25 -1.71 14.02
CA VAL A 38 -11.35 -1.03 14.97
C VAL A 38 -10.25 -0.26 14.21
N PRO A 39 -9.88 0.97 14.63
CA PRO A 39 -8.77 1.70 14.03
C PRO A 39 -7.47 0.88 14.04
N ARG A 40 -6.63 1.07 13.00
CA ARG A 40 -5.38 0.30 12.82
C ARG A 40 -5.66 -1.21 12.75
N SER A 41 -6.66 -1.60 11.98
CA SER A 41 -6.94 -3.00 11.66
C SER A 41 -6.89 -3.26 10.15
N PHE A 42 -7.06 -4.52 9.79
CA PHE A 42 -7.16 -4.96 8.41
C PHE A 42 -8.20 -6.08 8.29
N ALA A 43 -8.87 -6.12 7.16
CA ALA A 43 -9.79 -7.18 6.78
C ALA A 43 -9.20 -7.97 5.61
N VAL A 44 -9.38 -9.29 5.63
CA VAL A 44 -9.00 -10.19 4.53
C VAL A 44 -10.24 -10.91 4.06
N ASP A 45 -10.51 -10.84 2.77
CA ASP A 45 -11.65 -11.48 2.13
C ASP A 45 -11.17 -12.23 0.88
N LYS A 46 -11.38 -13.55 0.84
CA LYS A 46 -10.94 -14.42 -0.26
C LYS A 46 -12.15 -14.72 -1.16
N VAL A 47 -12.08 -14.25 -2.41
CA VAL A 47 -13.10 -14.49 -3.44
C VAL A 47 -12.49 -15.30 -4.56
N GLY A 48 -12.83 -16.60 -4.61
CA GLY A 48 -12.22 -17.54 -5.55
C GLY A 48 -10.71 -17.63 -5.36
N THR A 49 -9.93 -17.25 -6.38
CA THR A 49 -8.46 -17.25 -6.35
C THR A 49 -7.86 -15.89 -5.95
N VAL A 50 -8.70 -14.88 -5.66
CA VAL A 50 -8.25 -13.52 -5.34
C VAL A 50 -8.44 -13.25 -3.86
N ALA A 51 -7.41 -12.76 -3.19
CA ALA A 51 -7.47 -12.28 -1.82
C ALA A 51 -7.46 -10.75 -1.80
N TYR A 52 -8.50 -10.14 -1.24
CA TYR A 52 -8.55 -8.72 -0.96
C TYR A 52 -8.06 -8.47 0.46
N VAL A 53 -7.08 -7.57 0.59
CA VAL A 53 -6.56 -7.14 1.89
C VAL A 53 -6.85 -5.64 2.01
N ALA A 54 -7.80 -5.29 2.87
CA ALA A 54 -8.22 -3.92 3.08
C ALA A 54 -7.72 -3.43 4.45
N PHE A 55 -6.92 -2.37 4.45
CA PHE A 55 -6.44 -1.73 5.66
C PHE A 55 -7.41 -0.62 6.06
N SER A 56 -7.75 -0.55 7.35
CA SER A 56 -8.53 0.57 7.88
C SER A 56 -7.74 1.87 7.72
N GLY A 57 -8.42 2.95 7.36
CA GLY A 57 -7.87 4.30 7.40
C GLY A 57 -7.41 4.65 8.81
N VAL A 58 -6.19 5.15 8.92
CA VAL A 58 -5.61 5.58 10.20
C VAL A 58 -5.64 7.11 10.23
N GLN A 59 -6.44 7.68 11.13
CA GLN A 59 -6.59 9.14 11.23
C GLN A 59 -5.33 9.80 11.82
N VAL A 60 -4.64 9.10 12.73
CA VAL A 60 -3.36 9.52 13.30
C VAL A 60 -2.51 8.27 13.50
N VAL A 61 -1.35 8.20 12.82
CA VAL A 61 -0.31 7.26 13.22
C VAL A 61 0.28 7.83 14.51
N ASP A 62 0.21 7.07 15.59
CA ASP A 62 0.70 7.46 16.92
C ASP A 62 2.22 7.60 16.86
N CYS A 63 2.64 8.78 16.42
CA CYS A 63 3.99 9.13 16.06
C CYS A 63 4.54 10.01 17.18
N SER A 64 5.00 9.39 18.26
CA SER A 64 5.70 10.12 19.33
C SER A 64 7.05 10.68 18.87
N GLU A 65 7.57 10.17 17.75
CA GLU A 65 8.88 10.51 17.18
C GLU A 65 8.73 11.36 15.91
N GLU A 66 9.62 12.36 15.73
CA GLU A 66 9.61 13.27 14.57
C GLU A 66 9.80 12.56 13.23
N THR A 67 10.54 11.45 13.22
CA THR A 67 10.82 10.59 12.06
C THR A 67 9.55 10.03 11.40
N CYS A 68 8.48 9.95 12.17
CA CYS A 68 7.23 9.34 11.76
C CYS A 68 6.36 10.32 10.93
N ARG A 69 6.70 11.63 10.95
CA ARG A 69 6.11 12.68 10.08
C ARG A 69 7.00 13.06 8.90
N SER A 70 8.23 12.55 8.84
CA SER A 70 9.18 12.83 7.76
C SER A 70 9.28 11.68 6.76
N SER A 71 9.89 11.97 5.62
CA SER A 71 10.36 10.93 4.71
C SER A 71 11.58 10.23 5.32
N VAL A 72 11.62 8.90 5.24
CA VAL A 72 12.72 8.05 5.71
C VAL A 72 13.22 7.19 4.56
N ASP A 73 14.49 6.80 4.62
CA ASP A 73 15.06 5.86 3.68
C ASP A 73 14.51 4.45 3.94
N LEU A 74 13.88 3.88 2.91
CA LEU A 74 13.31 2.54 2.95
C LEU A 74 14.37 1.47 3.24
N HIS A 75 15.62 1.67 2.80
CA HIS A 75 16.69 0.71 3.03
C HIS A 75 17.10 0.67 4.51
N SER A 76 17.37 1.85 5.08
CA SER A 76 17.91 1.98 6.43
C SER A 76 16.87 1.75 7.53
N ASP A 77 15.58 2.00 7.28
CA ASP A 77 14.53 1.99 8.31
C ASP A 77 13.75 0.66 8.41
N GLY A 78 14.47 -0.46 8.28
CA GLY A 78 13.91 -1.82 8.43
C GLY A 78 13.26 -2.40 7.18
N GLY A 79 13.27 -1.67 6.05
CA GLY A 79 12.72 -2.15 4.78
C GLY A 79 13.64 -3.10 4.00
N LYS A 80 14.95 -3.13 4.28
CA LYS A 80 15.93 -3.96 3.55
C LYS A 80 15.55 -5.45 3.39
N GLY A 81 14.90 -6.04 4.39
CA GLY A 81 14.50 -7.44 4.35
C GLY A 81 13.25 -7.73 3.49
N ILE A 82 12.36 -6.75 3.35
CA ILE A 82 11.04 -6.91 2.69
C ILE A 82 11.03 -6.25 1.30
N PHE A 83 11.72 -5.11 1.18
CA PHE A 83 11.75 -4.25 0.01
C PHE A 83 13.12 -4.23 -0.66
N GLY A 84 13.95 -5.25 -0.45
CA GLY A 84 15.32 -5.30 -0.97
C GLY A 84 15.44 -5.14 -2.48
N SER A 85 14.40 -5.49 -3.26
CA SER A 85 14.36 -5.26 -4.72
C SER A 85 14.12 -3.79 -5.13
N PHE A 86 13.63 -2.96 -4.21
CA PHE A 86 13.40 -1.53 -4.41
C PHE A 86 14.52 -0.67 -3.87
N CYS A 87 15.30 -1.19 -2.92
CA CYS A 87 16.53 -0.54 -2.49
C CYS A 87 17.58 -0.78 -3.56
N GLY A 88 17.90 0.25 -4.33
CA GLY A 88 18.96 0.21 -5.33
C GLY A 88 20.33 -0.20 -4.76
N GLY A 89 21.33 -0.30 -5.64
CA GLY A 89 22.73 -0.45 -5.21
C GLY A 89 23.24 0.78 -4.44
N ASP A 90 24.41 0.67 -3.81
CA ASP A 90 25.03 1.76 -3.02
C ASP A 90 25.24 3.08 -3.81
N GLU A 91 25.15 3.04 -5.15
CA GLU A 91 25.31 4.19 -6.06
C GLU A 91 23.97 4.76 -6.57
N GLU A 92 22.83 4.13 -6.28
CA GLU A 92 21.50 4.59 -6.72
C GLU A 92 20.82 5.50 -5.69
N GLU A 93 19.93 6.37 -6.16
CA GLU A 93 19.16 7.28 -5.30
C GLU A 93 18.26 6.48 -4.34
N GLN A 94 18.38 6.77 -3.05
CA GLN A 94 17.66 6.06 -2.00
C GLN A 94 16.14 6.26 -2.13
N VAL A 95 15.38 5.17 -2.00
CA VAL A 95 13.92 5.22 -2.03
C VAL A 95 13.41 5.79 -0.72
N MET A 96 12.90 7.01 -0.78
CA MET A 96 12.32 7.70 0.38
C MET A 96 10.82 7.43 0.49
N VAL A 97 10.36 7.04 1.67
CA VAL A 97 8.94 6.76 1.98
C VAL A 97 8.49 7.50 3.23
N HIS A 98 7.18 7.66 3.43
CA HIS A 98 6.65 8.27 4.64
C HIS A 98 6.87 7.35 5.86
N GLY A 99 7.66 7.79 6.85
CA GLY A 99 8.07 6.96 7.98
C GLY A 99 6.92 6.37 8.79
N GLY A 100 5.89 7.16 9.08
CA GLY A 100 4.70 6.67 9.79
C GLY A 100 3.93 5.56 9.06
N LEU A 101 3.88 5.61 7.72
CA LEU A 101 3.20 4.59 6.92
C LEU A 101 4.05 3.32 6.83
N LEU A 102 5.37 3.46 6.69
CA LEU A 102 6.29 2.32 6.75
C LEU A 102 6.19 1.59 8.09
N ARG A 103 6.25 2.33 9.20
CA ARG A 103 6.11 1.77 10.55
C ARG A 103 4.76 1.07 10.74
N LEU A 104 3.67 1.67 10.26
CA LEU A 104 2.33 1.05 10.33
C LEU A 104 2.27 -0.24 9.51
N PHE A 105 2.85 -0.26 8.32
CA PHE A 105 2.92 -1.47 7.50
C PHE A 105 3.74 -2.56 8.18
N LEU A 106 4.94 -2.23 8.69
CA LEU A 106 5.80 -3.17 9.41
C LEU A 106 5.11 -3.74 10.65
N PHE A 107 4.33 -2.92 11.37
CA PHE A 107 3.51 -3.38 12.49
C PHE A 107 2.53 -4.50 12.09
N PHE A 108 1.82 -4.33 10.97
CA PHE A 108 0.94 -5.39 10.46
C PHE A 108 1.74 -6.58 9.96
N TYR A 109 2.77 -6.34 9.15
CA TYR A 109 3.58 -7.38 8.54
C TYR A 109 4.17 -8.32 9.58
N HIS A 110 4.74 -7.81 10.67
CA HIS A 110 5.31 -8.65 11.73
C HIS A 110 4.26 -9.28 12.66
N SER A 111 2.97 -8.97 12.50
CA SER A 111 1.92 -9.60 13.30
C SER A 111 1.63 -11.02 12.82
N ASN A 112 1.56 -11.97 13.76
CA ASN A 112 1.21 -13.36 13.46
C ASN A 112 -0.15 -13.48 12.76
N ASN A 113 -1.12 -12.62 13.11
CA ASN A 113 -2.45 -12.64 12.50
C ASN A 113 -2.40 -12.30 11.00
N PHE A 114 -1.57 -11.33 10.62
CA PHE A 114 -1.43 -10.94 9.22
C PHE A 114 -0.72 -12.02 8.40
N GLN A 115 0.40 -12.55 8.92
CA GLN A 115 1.14 -13.64 8.25
C GLN A 115 0.27 -14.89 8.03
N GLN A 116 -0.52 -15.28 9.03
CA GLN A 116 -1.45 -16.43 8.91
C GLN A 116 -2.54 -16.23 7.86
N LYS A 117 -3.02 -14.99 7.65
CA LYS A 117 -4.09 -14.70 6.69
C LYS A 117 -3.58 -14.57 5.25
N LEU A 118 -2.29 -14.29 5.06
CA LEU A 118 -1.63 -14.17 3.77
C LEU A 118 -1.05 -15.49 3.24
N THR A 119 -1.02 -16.54 4.07
CA THR A 119 -0.69 -17.91 3.66
C THR A 119 -1.96 -18.64 3.18
#